data_AF-A0A6G1C776-F1
#
_entry.id   AF-A0A6G1C776-F1
#
_cell.length_a   1.000
_cell.length_b   1.000
_cell.length_c   1.000
_cell.angle_alpha   90.00
_cell.angle_beta   90.00
_cell.angle_gamma   90.00
#
_symmetry.space_group_name_H-M   'P 1'
#
loop_
_entity.id
_entity.type
_entity.pdbx_description
1 polymer ?
#
loop_
_entity_poly.entity_id
_entity_poly.type
_entity_poly.pdbx_seq_one_letter_code
_entity_poly.pdbx_strand_id
1 'polypeptide(L)'
;RAASARAPRRCLLKRGRVREAPAHRPPSAARWRSDGGTLLEKIAVYQRANKEVAIICNHQRSVSKSHDSQMTRLNEKIDELKAQRDELKVDLSKVKKGRPLGNDKDGKPKRNLALKRLKRRYLRLKPR
;
A
#
# COMPACT_ATOMS: atom_id res chain seq x y z
N ARG A 1 -26.15 -40.97 -46.34
CA ARG A 1 -25.16 -39.87 -46.11
C ARG A 1 -24.49 -40.12 -44.77
N ALA A 2 -23.16 -40.03 -44.76
CA ALA A 2 -22.26 -40.48 -43.70
C ALA A 2 -22.35 -39.69 -42.38
N ALA A 3 -21.78 -40.31 -41.36
CA ALA A 3 -21.74 -39.98 -39.94
C ALA A 3 -21.16 -38.61 -39.57
N SER A 4 -21.58 -38.08 -38.40
CA SER A 4 -20.61 -37.62 -37.40
C SER A 4 -21.21 -37.70 -35.99
N ALA A 5 -20.82 -38.73 -35.24
CA ALA A 5 -21.01 -38.78 -33.80
C ALA A 5 -20.03 -37.78 -33.15
N ARG A 6 -20.54 -36.75 -32.47
CA ARG A 6 -19.70 -35.88 -31.64
C ARG A 6 -19.38 -36.64 -30.35
N ALA A 7 -18.10 -37.00 -30.21
CA ALA A 7 -17.54 -37.69 -29.07
C ALA A 7 -17.84 -36.99 -27.73
N PRO A 8 -17.96 -37.74 -26.61
CA PRO A 8 -18.15 -37.17 -25.30
C PRO A 8 -16.87 -36.41 -24.90
N ARG A 9 -17.05 -35.16 -24.43
CA ARG A 9 -15.97 -34.34 -23.90
C ARG A 9 -15.34 -35.04 -22.70
N ARG A 10 -14.19 -35.65 -22.95
CA ARG A 10 -13.29 -36.24 -21.95
C ARG A 10 -12.98 -35.18 -20.89
N CYS A 11 -13.61 -35.28 -19.72
CA CYS A 11 -13.28 -34.49 -18.54
C CYS A 11 -11.84 -34.83 -18.12
N LEU A 12 -10.88 -34.05 -18.61
CA LEU A 12 -9.52 -34.03 -18.08
C LEU A 12 -9.59 -33.41 -16.67
N LEU A 13 -9.73 -34.26 -15.65
CA LEU A 13 -9.36 -33.93 -14.27
C LEU A 13 -7.84 -33.66 -14.24
N LYS A 14 -7.42 -32.46 -14.60
CA LYS A 14 -6.12 -31.95 -14.15
C LYS A 14 -6.28 -31.57 -12.69
N ARG A 15 -5.63 -32.37 -11.84
CA ARG A 15 -5.44 -32.21 -10.39
C ARG A 15 -5.32 -30.74 -10.00
N GLY A 16 -6.43 -30.12 -9.65
CA GLY A 16 -6.47 -28.80 -9.05
C GLY A 16 -6.51 -28.98 -7.55
N ARG A 17 -5.41 -28.67 -6.84
CA ARG A 17 -5.54 -28.27 -5.43
C ARG A 17 -6.50 -27.08 -5.44
N VAL A 18 -7.71 -27.26 -4.93
CA VAL A 18 -8.55 -26.15 -4.50
C VAL A 18 -7.74 -25.49 -3.38
N ARG A 19 -7.01 -24.42 -3.71
CA ARG A 19 -6.52 -23.53 -2.66
C ARG A 19 -7.78 -22.86 -2.13
N GLU A 20 -8.25 -23.29 -0.97
CA GLU A 20 -9.24 -22.55 -0.23
C GLU A 20 -8.74 -21.11 -0.13
N ALA A 21 -9.51 -20.17 -0.72
CA ALA A 21 -9.31 -18.77 -0.44
C ALA A 21 -9.40 -18.62 1.10
N PRO A 22 -8.50 -17.86 1.75
CA PRO A 22 -8.59 -17.68 3.19
C PRO A 22 -9.99 -17.16 3.49
N ALA A 23 -10.76 -17.95 4.23
CA ALA A 23 -12.07 -17.56 4.71
C ALA A 23 -11.90 -16.17 5.34
N HIS A 24 -12.56 -15.18 4.75
CA HIS A 24 -12.71 -13.88 5.36
C HIS A 24 -13.40 -14.15 6.70
N ARG A 25 -12.61 -14.19 7.78
CA ARG A 25 -13.15 -14.37 9.13
C ARG A 25 -14.25 -13.33 9.29
N PRO A 26 -15.52 -13.72 9.55
CA PRO A 26 -16.57 -12.73 9.69
C PRO A 26 -16.12 -11.80 10.81
N PRO A 27 -16.03 -10.49 10.54
CA PRO A 27 -15.57 -9.57 11.55
C PRO A 27 -16.58 -9.66 12.69
N SER A 28 -16.08 -9.96 13.90
CA SER A 28 -16.87 -10.03 15.13
C SER A 28 -17.95 -8.95 15.12
N ALA A 29 -19.18 -9.26 15.55
CA ALA A 29 -20.36 -8.39 15.53
C ALA A 29 -20.18 -6.99 16.16
N ALA A 30 -19.00 -6.68 16.72
CA ALA A 30 -18.55 -5.35 17.13
C ALA A 30 -18.06 -4.43 15.97
N ARG A 31 -17.87 -4.93 14.74
CA ARG A 31 -17.22 -4.14 13.66
C ARG A 31 -18.01 -2.90 13.20
N TRP A 32 -19.31 -2.86 13.48
CA TRP A 32 -20.23 -1.82 13.00
C TRP A 32 -21.11 -1.21 14.09
N ARG A 33 -20.85 -1.52 15.36
CA ARG A 33 -21.62 -0.95 16.47
C ARG A 33 -21.17 0.48 16.71
N SER A 34 -22.09 1.42 16.54
CA SER A 34 -21.92 2.84 16.89
C SER A 34 -22.97 3.27 17.91
N ASP A 35 -23.35 2.35 18.81
CA ASP A 35 -24.48 2.48 19.74
C ASP A 35 -24.30 3.60 20.78
N GLY A 36 -23.14 4.30 20.78
CA GLY A 36 -22.87 5.52 21.55
C GLY A 36 -21.88 6.50 20.89
N GLY A 37 -21.64 6.39 19.58
CA GLY A 37 -20.66 7.22 18.87
C GLY A 37 -21.16 8.61 18.49
N THR A 38 -20.22 9.55 18.32
CA THR A 38 -20.47 10.89 17.77
C THR A 38 -21.07 10.79 16.35
N LEU A 39 -21.74 11.85 15.88
CA LEU A 39 -22.36 11.85 14.55
C LEU A 39 -21.37 11.50 13.43
N LEU A 40 -20.13 11.97 13.53
CA LEU A 40 -19.06 11.69 12.56
C LEU A 40 -18.70 10.20 12.52
N GLU A 41 -18.66 9.53 13.66
CA GLU A 41 -18.38 8.08 13.75
C GLU A 41 -19.51 7.26 13.15
N LYS A 42 -20.76 7.66 13.38
CA LYS A 42 -21.93 7.04 12.76
C LYS A 42 -21.92 7.19 11.23
N ILE A 43 -21.55 8.38 10.72
CA ILE A 43 -21.37 8.61 9.28
C ILE A 43 -20.26 7.73 8.72
N ALA A 44 -19.12 7.61 9.42
CA ALA A 44 -18.01 6.76 8.97
C ALA A 44 -18.39 5.28 8.89
N VAL A 45 -19.14 4.78 9.88
CA VAL A 45 -19.69 3.41 9.89
C VAL A 45 -20.65 3.20 8.74
N TYR A 46 -21.59 4.12 8.52
CA TYR A 46 -22.52 4.08 7.39
C TYR A 46 -21.79 4.07 6.03
N GLN A 47 -20.83 4.98 5.83
CA GLN A 47 -20.03 5.05 4.60
C GLN A 47 -19.23 3.77 4.36
N ARG A 48 -18.69 3.16 5.41
CA ARG A 48 -17.94 1.92 5.30
C ARG A 48 -18.88 0.72 5.03
N ALA A 49 -20.07 0.67 5.63
CA ALA A 49 -21.08 -0.34 5.32
C ALA A 49 -21.53 -0.26 3.84
N ASN A 50 -21.77 0.95 3.33
CA ASN A 50 -22.15 1.17 1.93
C ASN A 50 -21.07 0.70 0.95
N LYS A 51 -19.79 0.84 1.30
CA LYS A 51 -18.69 0.32 0.46
C LYS A 51 -18.71 -1.20 0.38
N GLU A 52 -18.96 -1.90 1.49
CA GLU A 52 -19.05 -3.37 1.50
C GLU A 52 -20.24 -3.86 0.66
N VAL A 53 -21.39 -3.17 0.75
CA VAL A 53 -22.54 -3.45 -0.10
C VAL A 53 -22.20 -3.26 -1.58
N ALA A 54 -21.52 -2.16 -1.94
CA ALA A 54 -21.09 -1.92 -3.32
C ALA A 54 -20.16 -3.02 -3.86
N ILE A 55 -19.28 -3.58 -3.00
CA ILE A 55 -18.40 -4.70 -3.35
C ILE A 55 -19.23 -5.97 -3.61
N ILE A 56 -20.16 -6.31 -2.71
CA ILE A 56 -21.03 -7.50 -2.84
C ILE A 56 -21.91 -7.39 -4.09
N CYS A 57 -22.44 -6.21 -4.37
CA CYS A 57 -23.31 -5.95 -5.52
C CYS A 57 -22.55 -5.70 -6.84
N ASN A 58 -21.23 -5.90 -6.87
CA ASN A 58 -20.37 -5.67 -8.03
C ASN A 58 -20.55 -4.27 -8.67
N HIS A 59 -20.79 -3.26 -7.84
CA HIS A 59 -20.86 -1.87 -8.28
C HIS A 59 -19.46 -1.26 -8.22
N GLN A 60 -18.61 -1.63 -9.18
CA GLN A 60 -17.28 -1.04 -9.33
C GLN A 60 -17.37 0.34 -9.99
N ARG A 61 -16.67 1.32 -9.43
CA ARG A 61 -16.51 2.64 -10.06
C ARG A 61 -15.41 2.55 -11.12
N SER A 62 -15.68 3.08 -12.32
CA SER A 62 -14.64 3.18 -13.36
C SER A 62 -13.47 4.04 -12.87
N VAL A 63 -12.26 3.64 -13.27
CA VAL A 63 -11.05 4.40 -13.00
C VAL A 63 -11.17 5.76 -13.69
N SER A 64 -10.92 6.85 -12.96
CA SER A 64 -10.99 8.19 -13.54
C SER A 64 -9.85 8.39 -14.55
N LYS A 65 -10.08 9.21 -15.58
CA LYS A 65 -9.05 9.53 -16.60
C LYS A 65 -7.76 10.12 -16.00
N SER A 66 -7.82 10.71 -14.81
CA SER A 66 -6.68 11.31 -14.11
C SER A 66 -5.93 10.34 -13.18
N HIS A 67 -6.43 9.12 -12.96
CA HIS A 67 -5.86 8.17 -12.01
C HIS A 67 -4.39 7.84 -12.32
N ASP A 68 -4.07 7.52 -13.58
CA ASP A 68 -2.70 7.20 -13.98
C ASP A 68 -1.72 8.35 -13.69
N SER A 69 -2.11 9.58 -14.01
CA SER A 69 -1.29 10.77 -13.71
C SER A 69 -1.10 11.04 -12.21
N GLN A 70 -2.05 10.62 -11.38
CA GLN A 70 -1.89 10.70 -9.93
C GLN A 70 -0.95 9.61 -9.42
N MET A 71 -1.04 8.39 -9.97
CA MET A 71 -0.17 7.27 -9.60
C MET A 71 1.29 7.53 -9.97
N THR A 72 1.57 8.09 -11.15
CA THR A 72 2.94 8.45 -11.55
C THR A 72 3.55 9.47 -10.58
N ARG A 73 2.84 10.56 -10.27
CA ARG A 73 3.28 11.59 -9.31
C ARG A 73 3.50 11.03 -7.90
N LEU A 74 2.69 10.07 -7.46
CA LEU A 74 2.86 9.43 -6.16
C LEU A 74 4.09 8.52 -6.15
N ASN A 75 4.31 7.76 -7.22
CA ASN A 75 5.48 6.89 -7.34
C ASN A 75 6.79 7.70 -7.39
N GLU A 76 6.82 8.80 -8.14
CA GLU A 76 7.96 9.73 -8.16
C GLU A 76 8.30 10.24 -6.76
N LYS A 77 7.30 10.71 -6.00
CA LYS A 77 7.47 11.15 -4.61
C LYS A 77 7.95 10.02 -3.69
N ILE A 78 7.46 8.81 -3.90
CA ILE A 78 7.90 7.63 -3.13
C ILE A 78 9.40 7.39 -3.37
N ASP A 79 9.86 7.47 -4.61
CA ASP A 79 11.24 7.22 -4.96
C ASP A 79 12.18 8.34 -4.48
N GLU A 80 11.73 9.60 -4.54
CA GLU A 80 12.42 10.73 -3.90
C GLU A 80 12.59 10.51 -2.39
N LEU A 81 11.53 10.10 -1.68
CA LEU A 81 11.58 9.86 -0.24
C LEU A 81 12.48 8.66 0.12
N LYS A 82 12.50 7.61 -0.71
CA LYS A 82 13.42 6.48 -0.55
C LYS A 82 14.88 6.93 -0.70
N ALA A 83 15.19 7.74 -1.72
CA ALA A 83 16.53 8.28 -1.94
C ALA A 83 16.98 9.15 -0.76
N GLN A 84 16.13 10.07 -0.29
CA GLN A 84 16.41 10.89 0.90
C GLN A 84 16.68 10.05 2.15
N ARG A 85 15.95 8.94 2.32
CA ARG A 85 16.16 8.01 3.43
C ARG A 85 17.54 7.34 3.34
N ASP A 86 17.97 6.88 2.17
CA ASP A 86 19.28 6.25 2.00
C ASP A 86 20.43 7.21 2.26
N GLU A 87 20.33 8.43 1.74
CA GLU A 87 21.29 9.49 2.00
C GLU A 87 21.42 9.73 3.52
N LEU A 88 20.30 9.86 4.23
CA LEU A 88 20.31 10.04 5.69
C LEU A 88 20.86 8.83 6.45
N LYS A 89 20.65 7.61 5.94
CA LYS A 89 21.22 6.39 6.53
C LYS A 89 22.75 6.39 6.41
N VAL A 90 23.27 6.77 5.25
CA VAL A 90 24.71 6.91 5.01
C VAL A 90 25.29 8.02 5.89
N ASP A 91 24.64 9.18 5.95
CA ASP A 91 25.08 10.32 6.76
C ASP A 91 25.11 9.96 8.26
N LEU A 92 24.08 9.26 8.77
CA LEU A 92 24.08 8.72 10.12
C LEU A 92 25.24 7.76 10.39
N SER A 93 25.60 6.92 9.42
CA SER A 93 26.71 5.98 9.55
C SER A 93 28.07 6.68 9.57
N LYS A 94 28.23 7.78 8.81
CA LYS A 94 29.46 8.59 8.77
C LYS A 94 29.67 9.37 10.06
N VAL A 95 28.63 10.05 10.53
CA VAL A 95 28.66 10.82 11.80
C VAL A 95 28.92 9.90 12.99
N LYS A 96 28.33 8.69 13.02
CA LYS A 96 28.64 7.69 14.07
C LYS A 96 30.08 7.21 14.05
N LYS A 97 30.73 7.19 12.88
CA LYS A 97 32.13 6.80 12.70
C LYS A 97 33.09 7.99 12.85
N GLY A 98 32.60 9.18 13.24
CA GLY A 98 33.42 10.39 13.40
C GLY A 98 33.96 10.96 12.09
N ARG A 99 33.43 10.54 10.92
CA ARG A 99 33.86 11.05 9.62
C ARG A 99 33.04 12.28 9.20
N PRO A 100 33.65 13.28 8.54
CA PRO A 100 32.92 14.43 8.04
C PRO A 100 31.89 14.02 6.99
N LEU A 101 30.76 14.74 6.97
CA LEU A 101 29.75 14.61 5.93
C LEU A 101 30.33 15.09 4.59
N GLY A 102 29.93 14.44 3.50
CA GLY A 102 30.33 14.85 2.14
C GLY A 102 29.56 16.09 1.66
N ASN A 103 29.69 16.42 0.39
CA ASN A 103 28.94 17.55 -0.19
C ASN A 103 27.48 17.17 -0.47
N ASP A 104 26.60 18.17 -0.45
CA ASP A 104 25.21 18.09 -0.91
C ASP A 104 25.14 18.01 -2.44
N LYS A 105 23.94 17.74 -2.98
CA LYS A 105 23.67 17.77 -4.44
C LYS A 105 23.99 19.13 -5.08
N ASP A 106 23.99 20.19 -4.29
CA ASP A 106 24.33 21.56 -4.68
C ASP A 106 25.84 21.88 -4.61
N GLY A 107 26.69 20.87 -4.36
CA GLY A 107 28.14 21.03 -4.25
C GLY A 107 28.63 21.71 -2.95
N LYS A 108 27.70 22.14 -2.08
CA LYS A 108 28.03 22.76 -0.79
C LYS A 108 28.42 21.69 0.25
N PRO A 109 29.37 21.98 1.15
CA PRO A 109 29.73 21.05 2.21
C PRO A 109 28.57 20.87 3.19
N LYS A 110 28.13 19.61 3.40
CA LYS A 110 27.09 19.32 4.40
C LYS A 110 27.60 19.67 5.78
N ARG A 111 26.97 20.65 6.43
CA ARG A 111 27.26 20.97 7.84
C ARG A 111 27.00 19.74 8.72
N ASN A 112 27.91 19.44 9.65
CA ASN A 112 27.73 18.37 10.64
C ASN A 112 26.53 18.66 11.54
N LEU A 113 25.37 18.13 11.18
CA LEU A 113 24.16 18.20 11.98
C LEU A 113 24.29 17.24 13.19
N ALA A 114 23.80 17.67 14.34
CA ALA A 114 23.76 16.83 15.54
C ALA A 114 23.13 15.46 15.24
N LEU A 115 23.75 14.37 15.72
CA LEU A 115 23.31 13.00 15.51
C LEU A 115 21.82 12.79 15.85
N LYS A 116 21.36 13.45 16.93
CA LYS A 116 19.94 13.45 17.35
C LYS A 116 19.00 13.98 16.25
N ARG A 117 19.38 15.06 15.56
CA ARG A 117 18.57 15.70 14.51
C ARG A 117 18.48 14.82 13.26
N LEU A 118 19.59 14.23 12.83
CA LEU A 118 19.61 13.27 11.71
C LEU A 118 18.75 12.04 12.03
N LYS A 119 18.86 11.49 13.24
CA LYS A 119 18.08 10.32 13.67
C LYS A 119 16.58 10.63 13.65
N ARG A 120 16.16 11.79 14.15
CA ARG A 120 14.75 12.25 14.11
C ARG A 120 14.22 12.37 12.67
N ARG A 121 15.03 12.88 11.74
CA ARG A 121 14.64 13.00 10.32
C ARG A 121 14.49 11.63 9.66
N TYR A 122 15.43 10.71 9.92
CA TYR A 122 15.35 9.32 9.43
C TYR A 122 14.10 8.59 9.98
N LEU A 123 13.81 8.75 11.27
CA LEU A 123 12.61 8.18 11.91
C LEU A 123 11.31 8.66 11.25
N ARG A 124 11.25 9.93 10.83
CA ARG A 124 10.08 10.49 10.14
C ARG A 124 9.84 9.86 8.77
N LEU A 125 10.91 9.51 8.06
CA LEU A 125 10.87 8.92 6.72
C LEU A 125 10.78 7.39 6.75
N LYS A 126 10.82 6.77 7.93
CA LYS A 126 10.67 5.32 8.07
C LYS A 126 9.19 4.96 7.81
N PRO A 127 8.89 4.03 6.89
CA PRO A 127 7.52 3.54 6.70
C PRO A 127 7.00 2.97 8.02
N ARG A 128 5.73 3.27 8.31
CA ARG A 128 5.03 2.79 9.51
C ARG A 128 4.58 1.35 9.33
#